data_AF-Q6YQ69-F1
#
_entry.id   AF-Q6YQ69-F1
#
_cell.length_a   1.000
_cell.length_b   1.000
_cell.length_c   1.000
_cell.angle_alpha   90.00
_cell.angle_beta   90.00
_cell.angle_gamma   90.00
#
_symmetry.space_group_name_H-M   'P 1'
#
loop_
_entity.id
_entity.type
_entity.pdbx_description
1 polymer ?
#
loop_
_entity_poly.entity_id
_entity_poly.type
_entity_poly.pdbx_seq_one_letter_code
_entity_poly.pdbx_strand_id
1 'polypeptide(L)'
;MKRKNIDNSIEEFDDNEEKFKEIDKNNKVKFFKTKLYQNISDFKKLNLTIEQLKDIGFTFQQIKEAGYTAKELKDAGLSLQELKDAGYTAKELRVAGFTFQQLKDIGFTFQQIKEAGYTAEELKQITYYSDGTINYIDEFDPQTGKLINRNPNGTINYIDEFDPQTGNKIKHTLYISNIIDAITEYDPQTGNRIKHTEYNSNGETIYSITEYNKFDGTIKKVQTF
;
A
#
# COMPACT_ATOMS: atom_id res chain seq x y z
N MET A 1 0.45 42.28 23.50
CA MET A 1 1.51 43.33 23.58
C MET A 1 2.73 42.91 22.76
N LYS A 2 3.50 43.85 22.18
CA LYS A 2 4.73 43.55 21.42
C LYS A 2 5.93 44.29 22.02
N ARG A 3 7.05 43.60 22.25
CA ARG A 3 8.30 44.16 22.79
C ARG A 3 9.44 43.92 21.81
N LYS A 4 10.32 44.91 21.65
CA LYS A 4 11.56 44.78 20.87
C LYS A 4 12.75 44.82 21.84
N ASN A 5 13.59 43.81 21.77
CA ASN A 5 14.76 43.66 22.63
C ASN A 5 15.99 44.39 22.05
N ILE A 6 17.01 44.55 22.89
CA ILE A 6 18.27 45.24 22.54
C ILE A 6 19.00 44.54 21.39
N ASP A 7 18.91 43.21 21.32
CA ASP A 7 19.50 42.38 20.26
C ASP A 7 18.67 42.37 18.95
N ASN A 8 17.66 43.24 18.86
CA ASN A 8 16.66 43.32 17.79
C ASN A 8 15.66 42.15 17.70
N SER A 9 15.69 41.17 18.61
CA SER A 9 14.62 40.19 18.69
C SER A 9 13.29 40.83 19.10
N ILE A 10 12.18 40.20 18.74
CA ILE A 10 10.83 40.69 18.97
C ILE A 10 10.05 39.61 19.73
N GLU A 11 9.37 40.01 20.80
CA GLU A 11 8.47 39.14 21.57
C GLU A 11 7.03 39.66 21.48
N GLU A 12 6.09 38.75 21.29
CA GLU A 12 4.66 39.03 21.33
C GLU A 12 4.00 38.24 22.47
N PHE A 13 3.15 38.94 23.21
CA PHE A 13 2.45 38.48 24.42
C PHE A 13 0.95 38.52 24.20
N ASP A 14 0.26 37.54 24.77
CA ASP A 14 -1.20 37.46 24.75
C ASP A 14 -1.83 38.41 25.80
N ASP A 15 -3.16 38.35 25.94
CA ASP A 15 -3.91 39.23 26.87
C ASP A 15 -3.65 38.90 28.35
N ASN A 16 -3.03 37.75 28.65
CA ASN A 16 -2.61 37.36 30.00
C ASN A 16 -1.13 37.71 30.27
N GLU A 17 -0.49 38.47 29.38
CA GLU A 17 0.94 38.80 29.42
C GLU A 17 1.87 37.57 29.33
N GLU A 18 1.38 36.45 28.77
CA GLU A 18 2.20 35.27 28.51
C GLU A 18 2.80 35.36 27.09
N LYS A 19 4.11 35.09 26.96
CA LYS A 19 4.80 35.13 25.66
C LYS A 19 4.32 33.96 24.80
N PHE A 20 3.72 34.26 23.65
CA PHE A 20 3.22 33.23 22.71
C PHE A 20 4.01 33.17 21.39
N LYS A 21 4.80 34.21 21.08
CA LYS A 21 5.62 34.27 19.85
C LYS A 21 6.90 35.06 20.06
N GLU A 22 7.98 34.59 19.45
CA GLU A 22 9.30 35.23 19.41
C GLU A 22 9.83 35.22 17.97
N ILE A 23 10.45 36.32 17.57
CA ILE A 23 11.20 36.44 16.32
C ILE A 23 12.63 36.78 16.72
N ASP A 24 13.56 35.86 16.48
CA ASP A 24 14.96 36.07 16.85
C ASP A 24 15.65 37.09 15.93
N LYS A 25 16.91 37.43 16.25
CA LYS A 25 17.73 38.37 15.46
C LYS A 25 17.98 37.93 14.01
N ASN A 26 17.73 36.65 13.69
CA ASN A 26 17.86 36.07 12.35
C ASN A 26 16.50 35.92 11.65
N ASN A 27 15.42 36.52 12.18
CA ASN A 27 14.04 36.38 11.72
C ASN A 27 13.45 34.97 11.85
N LYS A 28 14.05 34.08 12.64
CA LYS A 28 13.44 32.78 12.95
C LYS A 28 12.28 33.00 13.91
N VAL A 29 11.11 32.49 13.54
CA VAL A 29 9.89 32.60 14.34
C VAL A 29 9.74 31.35 15.20
N LYS A 30 9.49 31.53 16.50
CA LYS A 30 9.11 30.46 17.43
C LYS A 30 7.80 30.83 18.12
N PHE A 31 6.95 29.83 18.33
CA PHE A 31 5.69 29.97 19.05
C PHE A 31 5.71 29.16 20.34
N PHE A 32 4.91 29.57 21.31
CA PHE A 32 4.86 28.98 22.64
C PHE A 32 3.41 28.79 23.08
N LYS A 33 3.15 27.72 23.84
CA LYS A 33 1.84 27.51 24.45
C LYS A 33 1.65 28.47 25.63
N THR A 34 0.45 29.01 25.75
CA THR A 34 0.01 29.90 26.84
C THR A 34 -1.41 29.53 27.24
N LYS A 35 -1.98 30.09 28.30
CA LYS A 35 -3.38 29.81 28.69
C LYS A 35 -4.39 30.08 27.58
N LEU A 36 -4.11 31.02 26.67
CA LEU A 36 -4.96 31.33 25.50
C LEU A 36 -4.58 30.52 24.25
N TYR A 37 -3.39 29.94 24.23
CA TYR A 37 -2.85 29.18 23.10
C TYR A 37 -2.41 27.78 23.55
N GLN A 38 -3.35 26.88 23.79
CA GLN A 38 -3.08 25.52 24.28
C GLN A 38 -3.19 24.47 23.17
N ASN A 39 -4.12 24.69 22.24
CA ASN A 39 -4.57 23.71 21.25
C ASN A 39 -4.29 24.24 19.84
N ILE A 40 -4.22 23.36 18.84
CA ILE A 40 -3.97 23.78 17.44
C ILE A 40 -5.02 24.78 16.93
N SER A 41 -6.28 24.63 17.36
CA SER A 41 -7.36 25.56 17.03
C SER A 41 -7.09 27.00 17.49
N ASP A 42 -6.34 27.20 18.57
CA ASP A 42 -5.98 28.53 19.07
C ASP A 42 -4.96 29.20 18.15
N PHE A 43 -4.06 28.39 17.56
CA PHE A 43 -3.05 28.85 16.61
C PHE A 43 -3.57 28.99 15.17
N LYS A 44 -4.79 28.53 14.86
CA LYS A 44 -5.31 28.50 13.46
C LYS A 44 -5.33 29.89 12.80
N LYS A 45 -5.61 30.95 13.57
CA LYS A 45 -5.63 32.35 13.06
C LYS A 45 -4.25 32.89 12.69
N LEU A 46 -3.19 32.21 13.10
CA LEU A 46 -1.81 32.64 12.90
C LEU A 46 -1.19 32.03 11.63
N ASN A 47 -1.92 31.20 10.88
CA ASN A 47 -1.49 30.56 9.63
C ASN A 47 -0.13 29.85 9.73
N LEU A 48 0.05 29.05 10.79
CA LEU A 48 1.28 28.29 11.01
C LEU A 48 1.44 27.18 9.98
N THR A 49 2.71 26.92 9.64
CA THR A 49 3.12 25.72 8.93
C THR A 49 3.07 24.49 9.83
N ILE A 50 3.02 23.29 9.24
CA ILE A 50 3.06 22.02 9.99
C ILE A 50 4.35 21.91 10.83
N GLU A 51 5.48 22.36 10.31
CA GLU A 51 6.75 22.36 11.05
C GLU A 51 6.69 23.27 12.28
N GLN A 52 6.04 24.43 12.18
CA GLN A 52 5.83 25.30 13.33
C GLN A 52 4.91 24.67 14.39
N LEU A 53 3.88 23.93 13.99
CA LEU A 53 3.03 23.19 14.94
C LEU A 53 3.83 22.09 15.66
N LYS A 54 4.73 21.42 14.94
CA LYS A 54 5.65 20.43 15.52
C LYS A 54 6.65 21.08 16.49
N ASP A 55 7.22 22.24 16.14
CA ASP A 55 8.13 23.01 17.00
C ASP A 55 7.47 23.49 18.31
N ILE A 56 6.16 23.74 18.29
CA ILE A 56 5.35 24.03 19.50
C ILE A 56 5.16 22.76 20.37
N GLY A 57 5.39 21.57 19.81
CA GLY A 57 5.25 20.29 20.47
C GLY A 57 3.88 19.64 20.29
N PHE A 58 3.17 19.92 19.19
CA PHE A 58 1.99 19.12 18.83
C PHE A 58 2.39 17.83 18.11
N THR A 59 1.70 16.74 18.43
CA THR A 59 1.88 15.47 17.72
C THR A 59 1.14 15.49 16.39
N PHE A 60 1.55 14.65 15.43
CA PHE A 60 0.83 14.54 14.16
C PHE A 60 -0.59 14.00 14.33
N GLN A 61 -0.86 13.21 15.37
CA GLN A 61 -2.22 12.82 15.73
C GLN A 61 -3.06 14.05 16.13
N GLN A 62 -2.54 14.94 16.97
CA GLN A 62 -3.24 16.19 17.32
C GLN A 62 -3.46 17.08 16.09
N ILE A 63 -2.48 17.14 15.19
CA ILE A 63 -2.60 17.86 13.91
C ILE A 63 -3.72 17.25 13.05
N LYS A 64 -3.81 15.93 12.96
CA LYS A 64 -4.95 15.25 12.30
C LYS A 64 -6.28 15.61 12.96
N GLU A 65 -6.36 15.52 14.29
CA GLU A 65 -7.58 15.85 15.06
C GLU A 65 -8.03 17.32 14.86
N ALA A 66 -7.09 18.22 14.55
CA ALA A 66 -7.37 19.61 14.20
C ALA A 66 -7.89 19.83 12.77
N GLY A 67 -7.98 18.74 11.98
CA GLY A 67 -8.60 18.70 10.65
C GLY A 67 -7.63 18.82 9.48
N TYR A 68 -6.32 18.70 9.70
CA TYR A 68 -5.37 18.64 8.59
C TYR A 68 -5.49 17.30 7.85
N THR A 69 -5.37 17.34 6.54
CA THR A 69 -5.47 16.19 5.65
C THR A 69 -4.13 15.49 5.49
N ALA A 70 -4.15 14.19 5.16
CA ALA A 70 -2.94 13.45 4.84
C ALA A 70 -2.15 14.08 3.67
N LYS A 71 -2.85 14.75 2.74
CA LYS A 71 -2.22 15.46 1.62
C LYS A 71 -1.42 16.67 2.09
N GLU A 72 -1.99 17.49 2.98
CA GLU A 72 -1.27 18.65 3.52
C GLU A 72 -0.01 18.24 4.28
N LEU A 73 -0.07 17.15 5.06
CA LEU A 73 1.11 16.66 5.78
C LEU A 73 2.14 16.03 4.83
N LYS A 74 1.70 15.30 3.80
CA LYS A 74 2.59 14.81 2.74
C LYS A 74 3.29 15.95 2.01
N ASP A 75 2.55 17.00 1.64
CA ASP A 75 3.09 18.19 0.97
C ASP A 75 4.04 18.99 1.89
N ALA A 76 3.86 18.87 3.22
CA ALA A 76 4.78 19.38 4.23
C ALA A 76 6.00 18.46 4.49
N GLY A 77 6.13 17.35 3.78
CA GLY A 77 7.31 16.48 3.80
C GLY A 77 7.23 15.28 4.75
N LEU A 78 6.06 14.98 5.32
CA LEU A 78 5.91 13.79 6.16
C LEU A 78 5.98 12.50 5.33
N SER A 79 6.65 11.50 5.89
CA SER A 79 6.69 10.16 5.35
C SER A 79 5.36 9.44 5.50
N LEU A 80 5.14 8.43 4.66
CA LEU A 80 3.95 7.60 4.73
C LEU A 80 3.81 6.85 6.07
N GLN A 81 4.93 6.43 6.67
CA GLN A 81 4.93 5.79 7.99
C GLN A 81 4.48 6.77 9.08
N GLU A 82 4.98 8.01 9.09
CA GLU A 82 4.54 9.03 10.04
C GLU A 82 3.05 9.35 9.92
N LEU A 83 2.50 9.36 8.69
CA LEU A 83 1.07 9.54 8.47
C LEU A 83 0.25 8.35 9.03
N LYS A 84 0.75 7.12 8.87
CA LYS A 84 0.10 5.95 9.48
C LYS A 84 0.15 6.04 11.01
N ASP A 85 1.28 6.41 11.59
CA ASP A 85 1.46 6.55 13.03
C ASP A 85 0.63 7.71 13.61
N ALA A 86 0.40 8.76 12.82
CA ALA A 86 -0.55 9.83 13.12
C ALA A 86 -2.03 9.38 13.06
N GLY A 87 -2.28 8.14 12.61
CA GLY A 87 -3.59 7.51 12.58
C GLY A 87 -4.38 7.74 11.29
N TYR A 88 -3.78 8.22 10.20
CA TYR A 88 -4.50 8.32 8.92
C TYR A 88 -4.87 6.92 8.37
N THR A 89 -6.10 6.81 7.90
CA THR A 89 -6.64 5.58 7.31
C THR A 89 -6.13 5.37 5.89
N ALA A 90 -6.18 4.14 5.39
CA ALA A 90 -5.85 3.82 4.00
C ALA A 90 -6.65 4.67 2.99
N LYS A 91 -7.91 5.01 3.33
CA LYS A 91 -8.77 5.87 2.51
C LYS A 91 -8.23 7.30 2.42
N GLU A 92 -7.86 7.88 3.54
CA GLU A 92 -7.27 9.23 3.58
C GLU A 92 -5.93 9.27 2.84
N LEU A 93 -5.11 8.22 2.99
CA LEU A 93 -3.83 8.11 2.31
C LEU A 93 -3.99 7.91 0.80
N ARG A 94 -5.00 7.17 0.36
CA ARG A 94 -5.33 7.07 -1.07
C ARG A 94 -5.70 8.44 -1.65
N VAL A 95 -6.52 9.23 -0.94
CA VAL A 95 -6.86 10.60 -1.36
C VAL A 95 -5.62 11.49 -1.43
N ALA A 96 -4.62 11.25 -0.57
CA ALA A 96 -3.31 11.90 -0.65
C ALA A 96 -2.40 11.38 -1.79
N GLY A 97 -2.88 10.42 -2.59
CA GLY A 97 -2.19 9.88 -3.77
C GLY A 97 -1.12 8.85 -3.45
N PHE A 98 -1.24 8.12 -2.34
CA PHE A 98 -0.43 6.92 -2.11
C PHE A 98 -0.99 5.74 -2.90
N THR A 99 -0.12 4.82 -3.29
CA THR A 99 -0.47 3.59 -4.02
C THR A 99 -0.77 2.45 -3.06
N PHE A 100 -1.49 1.43 -3.54
CA PHE A 100 -1.73 0.20 -2.80
C PHE A 100 -0.41 -0.44 -2.30
N GLN A 101 0.60 -0.54 -3.17
CA GLN A 101 1.88 -1.16 -2.82
C GLN A 101 2.53 -0.43 -1.64
N GLN A 102 2.57 0.90 -1.68
CA GLN A 102 3.12 1.71 -0.60
C GLN A 102 2.38 1.48 0.73
N LEU A 103 1.05 1.36 0.71
CA LEU A 103 0.26 1.07 1.91
C LEU A 103 0.49 -0.36 2.43
N LYS A 104 0.60 -1.34 1.53
CA LYS A 104 0.93 -2.73 1.88
C LYS A 104 2.30 -2.82 2.53
N ASP A 105 3.30 -2.12 2.01
CA ASP A 105 4.69 -2.14 2.50
C ASP A 105 4.81 -1.62 3.94
N ILE A 106 3.97 -0.66 4.32
CA ILE A 106 3.90 -0.16 5.71
C ILE A 106 2.87 -0.93 6.56
N GLY A 107 2.31 -2.02 6.06
CA GLY A 107 1.47 -2.95 6.81
C GLY A 107 0.00 -2.55 6.97
N PHE A 108 -0.61 -1.86 5.99
CA PHE A 108 -2.07 -1.82 5.89
C PHE A 108 -2.60 -3.18 5.45
N THR A 109 -3.70 -3.62 6.05
CA THR A 109 -4.34 -4.90 5.67
C THR A 109 -5.15 -4.73 4.38
N PHE A 110 -5.35 -5.82 3.64
CA PHE A 110 -6.19 -5.80 2.45
C PHE A 110 -7.64 -5.36 2.72
N GLN A 111 -8.18 -5.65 3.90
CA GLN A 111 -9.49 -5.12 4.29
C GLN A 111 -9.48 -3.59 4.32
N GLN A 112 -8.45 -2.97 4.91
CA GLN A 112 -8.32 -1.51 4.94
C GLN A 112 -8.13 -0.92 3.52
N ILE A 113 -7.37 -1.61 2.66
CA ILE A 113 -7.20 -1.24 1.24
C ILE A 113 -8.53 -1.30 0.50
N LYS A 114 -9.32 -2.36 0.71
CA LYS A 114 -10.65 -2.51 0.12
C LYS A 114 -11.59 -1.39 0.56
N GLU A 115 -11.60 -1.06 1.86
CA GLU A 115 -12.38 0.06 2.41
C GLU A 115 -11.92 1.42 1.89
N ALA A 116 -10.65 1.55 1.51
CA ALA A 116 -10.10 2.70 0.80
C ALA A 116 -10.54 2.78 -0.67
N GLY A 117 -11.12 1.70 -1.20
CA GLY A 117 -11.76 1.61 -2.51
C GLY A 117 -10.82 1.37 -3.69
N TYR A 118 -9.59 0.90 -3.46
CA TYR A 118 -8.68 0.55 -4.55
C TYR A 118 -9.33 -0.47 -5.48
N THR A 119 -9.22 -0.24 -6.78
CA THR A 119 -9.73 -1.11 -7.84
C THR A 119 -8.82 -2.32 -8.02
N ALA A 120 -9.35 -3.41 -8.58
CA ALA A 120 -8.55 -4.60 -8.87
C ALA A 120 -7.31 -4.29 -9.75
N GLU A 121 -7.43 -3.32 -10.66
CA GLU A 121 -6.30 -2.87 -11.49
C GLU A 121 -5.20 -2.21 -10.67
N GLU A 122 -5.57 -1.40 -9.67
CA GLU A 122 -4.61 -0.75 -8.75
C GLU A 122 -3.96 -1.73 -7.76
N LEU A 123 -4.50 -2.95 -7.63
CA LEU A 123 -3.94 -4.00 -6.76
C LEU A 123 -2.84 -4.81 -7.45
N LYS A 124 -2.57 -4.58 -8.75
CA LYS A 124 -1.51 -5.29 -9.45
C LYS A 124 -0.13 -4.90 -8.91
N GLN A 125 0.71 -5.88 -8.62
CA GLN A 125 2.10 -5.70 -8.18
C GLN A 125 3.04 -6.18 -9.26
N ILE A 126 3.90 -5.29 -9.76
CA ILE A 126 4.93 -5.64 -10.73
C ILE A 126 6.27 -5.78 -10.00
N THR A 127 6.87 -6.95 -10.08
CA THR A 127 8.22 -7.22 -9.58
C THR A 127 9.19 -7.24 -10.76
N TYR A 128 10.35 -6.62 -10.60
CA TYR A 128 11.38 -6.53 -11.63
C TYR A 128 12.64 -7.31 -11.22
N TYR A 129 13.37 -7.81 -12.21
CA TYR A 129 14.75 -8.25 -12.03
C TYR A 129 15.70 -7.06 -11.86
N SER A 130 16.94 -7.32 -11.44
CA SER A 130 17.97 -6.28 -11.25
C SER A 130 18.36 -5.56 -12.54
N ASP A 131 18.11 -6.17 -13.70
CA ASP A 131 18.31 -5.57 -15.03
C ASP A 131 17.13 -4.69 -15.50
N GLY A 132 16.09 -4.56 -14.67
CA GLY A 132 14.90 -3.77 -14.96
C GLY A 132 13.84 -4.48 -15.80
N THR A 133 14.04 -5.74 -16.19
CA THR A 133 13.01 -6.55 -16.85
C THR A 133 11.94 -7.01 -15.85
N ILE A 134 10.69 -7.19 -16.30
CA ILE A 134 9.61 -7.66 -15.41
C ILE A 134 9.87 -9.14 -15.05
N ASN A 135 9.92 -9.42 -13.76
CA ASN A 135 9.97 -10.77 -13.22
C ASN A 135 8.57 -11.40 -13.18
N TYR A 136 7.62 -10.76 -12.49
CA TYR A 136 6.23 -11.19 -12.47
C TYR A 136 5.28 -10.03 -12.16
N ILE A 137 4.05 -10.15 -12.67
CA ILE A 137 2.89 -9.34 -12.35
C ILE A 137 1.97 -10.21 -11.49
N ASP A 138 1.79 -9.80 -10.24
CA ASP A 138 0.88 -10.43 -9.28
C ASP A 138 -0.44 -9.65 -9.26
N GLU A 139 -1.56 -10.34 -9.45
CA GLU A 139 -2.91 -9.80 -9.29
C GLU A 139 -3.54 -10.37 -8.01
N PHE A 140 -4.19 -9.52 -7.23
CA PHE A 140 -4.77 -9.91 -5.94
C PHE A 140 -6.29 -9.76 -5.95
N ASP A 141 -6.97 -10.67 -5.26
CA ASP A 141 -8.40 -10.59 -5.04
C ASP A 141 -8.73 -9.33 -4.21
N PRO A 142 -9.63 -8.45 -4.69
CA PRO A 142 -9.95 -7.21 -4.00
C PRO A 142 -10.74 -7.41 -2.70
N GLN A 143 -11.29 -8.60 -2.46
CA GLN A 143 -12.03 -8.91 -1.24
C GLN A 143 -11.16 -9.56 -0.18
N THR A 144 -10.32 -10.53 -0.55
CA THR A 144 -9.54 -11.36 0.37
C THR A 144 -8.07 -10.96 0.44
N GLY A 145 -7.58 -10.25 -0.58
CA GLY A 145 -6.16 -9.90 -0.69
C GLY A 145 -5.26 -11.07 -1.06
N LYS A 146 -5.81 -12.23 -1.40
CA LYS A 146 -5.02 -13.38 -1.83
C LYS A 146 -4.57 -13.19 -3.27
N LEU A 147 -3.36 -13.65 -3.58
CA LEU A 147 -2.88 -13.75 -4.95
C LEU A 147 -3.86 -14.59 -5.74
N ILE A 148 -4.32 -14.12 -6.90
CA ILE A 148 -5.22 -14.84 -7.81
C ILE A 148 -4.58 -15.14 -9.16
N ASN A 149 -3.60 -14.33 -9.57
CA ASN A 149 -2.86 -14.53 -10.81
C ASN A 149 -1.40 -14.12 -10.63
N ARG A 150 -0.47 -14.92 -11.16
CA ARG A 150 0.94 -14.54 -11.33
C ARG A 150 1.38 -14.78 -12.76
N ASN A 151 1.84 -13.72 -13.43
CA ASN A 151 2.29 -13.76 -14.82
C ASN A 151 3.72 -13.16 -15.00
N PRO A 152 4.71 -13.95 -15.44
CA PRO A 152 6.04 -13.47 -15.83
C PRO A 152 6.01 -12.78 -17.20
N ASN A 153 5.86 -11.45 -17.22
CA ASN A 153 5.70 -10.69 -18.46
C ASN A 153 7.04 -10.36 -19.15
N GLY A 154 7.65 -11.36 -19.80
CA GLY A 154 8.81 -11.19 -20.68
C GLY A 154 9.12 -12.43 -21.52
N THR A 155 8.80 -13.61 -21.00
CA THR A 155 8.64 -14.86 -21.73
C THR A 155 7.61 -15.63 -20.92
N ILE A 156 6.37 -15.74 -21.40
CA ILE A 156 5.34 -16.48 -20.67
C ILE A 156 5.83 -17.92 -20.66
N ASN A 157 6.49 -18.31 -19.57
CA ASN A 157 6.90 -19.69 -19.34
C ASN A 157 5.80 -20.41 -18.57
N TYR A 158 5.07 -19.70 -17.71
CA TYR A 158 3.89 -20.23 -17.05
C TYR A 158 2.94 -19.14 -16.55
N ILE A 159 1.69 -19.52 -16.26
CA ILE A 159 0.70 -18.72 -15.52
C ILE A 159 0.18 -19.58 -14.37
N ASP A 160 0.19 -19.03 -13.16
CA ASP A 160 -0.45 -19.63 -11.99
C ASP A 160 -1.74 -18.88 -11.64
N GLU A 161 -2.82 -19.63 -11.48
CA GLU A 161 -4.11 -19.13 -11.00
C GLU A 161 -4.40 -19.77 -9.62
N PHE A 162 -5.01 -19.00 -8.72
CA PHE A 162 -5.21 -19.41 -7.32
C PHE A 162 -6.65 -19.18 -6.86
N ASP A 163 -7.12 -20.02 -5.94
CA ASP A 163 -8.42 -19.89 -5.32
C ASP A 163 -8.42 -18.68 -4.35
N PRO A 164 -9.34 -17.72 -4.50
CA PRO A 164 -9.35 -16.51 -3.67
C PRO A 164 -9.76 -16.78 -2.22
N GLN A 165 -10.36 -17.93 -1.90
CA GLN A 165 -10.78 -18.27 -0.53
C GLN A 165 -9.70 -19.04 0.22
N THR A 166 -9.08 -20.04 -0.39
CA THR A 166 -8.07 -20.89 0.26
C THR A 166 -6.66 -20.35 0.01
N GLY A 167 -6.41 -19.71 -1.13
CA GLY A 167 -5.08 -19.31 -1.59
C GLY A 167 -4.30 -20.46 -2.25
N ASN A 168 -4.92 -21.62 -2.39
CA ASN A 168 -4.31 -22.75 -3.08
C ASN A 168 -4.25 -22.48 -4.58
N LYS A 169 -3.19 -22.95 -5.23
CA LYS A 169 -3.12 -22.97 -6.68
C LYS A 169 -4.28 -23.82 -7.21
N ILE A 170 -4.99 -23.34 -8.23
CA ILE A 170 -6.08 -24.05 -8.92
C ILE A 170 -5.71 -24.41 -10.34
N LYS A 171 -4.79 -23.66 -10.96
CA LYS A 171 -4.32 -23.93 -12.31
C LYS A 171 -2.89 -23.46 -12.51
N HIS A 172 -2.13 -24.26 -13.24
CA HIS A 172 -0.80 -23.95 -13.73
C HIS A 172 -0.79 -24.20 -15.23
N THR A 173 -0.59 -23.15 -16.02
CA THR A 173 -0.45 -23.27 -17.48
C THR A 173 1.01 -23.08 -17.81
N LEU A 174 1.67 -24.08 -18.39
CA LEU A 174 3.06 -24.04 -18.85
C LEU A 174 3.08 -23.72 -20.35
N TYR A 175 4.04 -22.91 -20.76
CA TYR A 175 4.22 -22.48 -22.14
C TYR A 175 5.67 -22.70 -22.58
N ILE A 176 5.85 -23.11 -23.84
CA ILE A 176 7.13 -23.17 -24.53
C ILE A 176 7.01 -22.27 -25.76
N SER A 177 7.83 -21.22 -25.84
CA SER A 177 7.80 -20.27 -26.96
C SER A 177 6.40 -19.67 -27.21
N ASN A 178 5.67 -19.36 -26.13
CA ASN A 178 4.28 -18.88 -26.12
C ASN A 178 3.20 -19.88 -26.60
N ILE A 179 3.57 -21.14 -26.83
CA ILE A 179 2.65 -22.24 -27.13
C ILE A 179 2.36 -22.98 -25.82
N ILE A 180 1.09 -23.30 -25.54
CA ILE A 180 0.74 -24.08 -24.34
C ILE A 180 1.37 -25.47 -24.46
N ASP A 181 2.20 -25.82 -23.48
CA ASP A 181 2.83 -27.14 -23.40
C ASP A 181 2.03 -28.06 -22.47
N ALA A 182 1.61 -27.54 -21.32
CA ALA A 182 0.80 -28.30 -20.37
C ALA A 182 -0.13 -27.42 -19.53
N ILE A 183 -1.23 -28.01 -19.07
CA ILE A 183 -2.13 -27.42 -18.08
C ILE A 183 -2.29 -28.40 -16.93
N THR A 184 -1.97 -27.96 -15.71
CA THR A 184 -2.25 -28.71 -14.48
C THR A 184 -3.36 -28.00 -13.71
N GLU A 185 -4.41 -28.74 -13.36
CA GLU A 185 -5.53 -28.29 -12.54
C GLU A 185 -5.43 -28.92 -11.14
N TYR A 186 -5.84 -28.16 -10.13
CA TYR A 186 -5.71 -28.53 -8.72
C TYR A 186 -7.03 -28.33 -7.99
N ASP A 187 -7.30 -29.16 -6.98
CA ASP A 187 -8.47 -29.01 -6.13
C ASP A 187 -8.28 -27.82 -5.18
N PRO A 188 -9.21 -26.84 -5.17
CA PRO A 188 -9.04 -25.59 -4.43
C PRO A 188 -8.97 -25.79 -2.92
N GLN A 189 -9.51 -26.87 -2.38
CA GLN A 189 -9.55 -27.11 -0.93
C GLN A 189 -8.29 -27.82 -0.43
N THR A 190 -7.87 -28.87 -1.13
CA THR A 190 -6.72 -29.70 -0.75
C THR A 190 -5.40 -29.21 -1.33
N GLY A 191 -5.43 -28.43 -2.42
CA GLY A 191 -4.24 -28.02 -3.18
C GLY A 191 -3.59 -29.16 -4.00
N ASN A 192 -4.20 -30.35 -4.00
CA ASN A 192 -3.70 -31.50 -4.72
C ASN A 192 -4.05 -31.42 -6.21
N ARG A 193 -3.17 -31.95 -7.07
CA ARG A 193 -3.45 -32.09 -8.50
C ARG A 193 -4.71 -32.94 -8.69
N ILE A 194 -5.54 -32.54 -9.65
CA ILE A 194 -6.72 -33.32 -10.07
C ILE A 194 -6.64 -33.71 -11.54
N LYS A 195 -5.94 -32.92 -12.35
CA LYS A 195 -5.78 -33.18 -13.77
C LYS A 195 -4.49 -32.55 -14.30
N HIS A 196 -3.83 -33.25 -15.20
CA HIS A 196 -2.71 -32.74 -15.97
C HIS A 196 -2.97 -33.05 -17.45
N THR A 197 -2.92 -32.03 -18.30
CA THR A 197 -3.14 -32.13 -19.74
C THR A 197 -1.85 -31.71 -20.42
N GLU A 198 -1.25 -32.60 -21.20
CA GLU A 198 -0.10 -32.31 -22.05
C GLU A 198 -0.60 -32.07 -23.48
N TYR A 199 -0.02 -31.08 -24.15
CA TYR A 199 -0.34 -30.74 -25.53
C TYR A 199 0.79 -31.15 -26.46
N ASN A 200 0.46 -31.45 -27.71
CA ASN A 200 1.45 -31.60 -28.76
C ASN A 200 2.14 -30.25 -29.03
N SER A 201 3.23 -30.27 -29.79
CA SER A 201 4.01 -29.07 -30.16
C SER A 201 3.22 -27.94 -30.84
N ASN A 202 1.99 -28.19 -31.30
CA ASN A 202 1.09 -27.16 -31.82
C ASN A 202 0.32 -26.39 -30.73
N GLY A 203 0.34 -26.87 -29.48
CA GLY A 203 -0.35 -26.29 -28.32
C GLY A 203 -1.88 -26.37 -28.32
N GLU A 204 -2.46 -27.01 -29.33
CA GLU A 204 -3.91 -27.10 -29.50
C GLU A 204 -4.41 -28.54 -29.33
N THR A 205 -3.64 -29.50 -29.85
CA THR A 205 -4.01 -30.91 -29.81
C THR A 205 -3.50 -31.54 -28.53
N ILE A 206 -4.40 -32.06 -27.72
CA ILE A 206 -4.05 -32.81 -26.51
C ILE A 206 -3.24 -34.05 -26.90
N TYR A 207 -2.09 -34.23 -26.26
CA TYR A 207 -1.27 -35.43 -26.35
C TYR A 207 -1.70 -36.43 -25.27
N SER A 208 -1.81 -35.99 -24.02
CA SER A 208 -2.18 -36.84 -22.90
C SER A 208 -3.02 -36.12 -21.85
N ILE A 209 -3.85 -36.88 -21.13
CA ILE A 209 -4.54 -36.44 -19.91
C ILE A 209 -4.27 -37.45 -18.80
N THR A 210 -3.76 -36.97 -17.68
CA THR A 210 -3.65 -37.72 -16.42
C THR A 210 -4.60 -37.13 -15.39
N GLU A 211 -5.49 -37.95 -14.84
CA GLU A 211 -6.40 -37.59 -13.73
C GLU A 211 -5.87 -38.15 -12.41
N TYR A 212 -6.05 -37.38 -11.34
CA TYR A 212 -5.53 -37.69 -10.02
C TYR A 212 -6.65 -37.74 -8.97
N ASN A 213 -6.43 -38.51 -7.91
CA ASN A 213 -7.25 -38.48 -6.73
C ASN A 213 -6.88 -37.27 -5.87
N LYS A 214 -7.85 -36.38 -5.69
CA LYS A 214 -7.66 -35.15 -4.92
C LYS A 214 -7.30 -35.35 -3.44
N PHE A 215 -7.53 -36.54 -2.86
CA PHE A 215 -7.28 -36.76 -1.44
C PHE A 215 -5.88 -37.32 -1.15
N ASP A 216 -5.35 -38.17 -2.02
CA ASP A 216 -4.06 -38.86 -1.81
C ASP A 216 -3.03 -38.62 -2.93
N GLY A 217 -3.41 -37.89 -4.00
CA GLY A 217 -2.55 -37.55 -5.13
C GLY A 217 -2.27 -38.71 -6.10
N THR A 218 -2.89 -39.87 -5.90
CA THR A 218 -2.66 -41.06 -6.75
C THR A 218 -3.28 -40.88 -8.14
N ILE A 219 -2.66 -41.49 -9.16
CA ILE A 219 -3.19 -41.46 -10.52
C ILE A 219 -4.46 -42.32 -10.59
N LYS A 220 -5.56 -41.71 -11.05
CA LYS A 220 -6.84 -42.40 -11.32
C LYS A 220 -6.90 -42.95 -12.73
N LYS A 221 -6.43 -42.18 -13.70
CA LYS A 221 -6.58 -42.50 -15.12
C LYS A 221 -5.50 -41.78 -15.94
N VAL A 222 -4.99 -42.46 -16.97
CA VAL A 222 -4.16 -41.85 -18.01
C VAL A 222 -4.81 -42.16 -19.35
N GLN A 223 -4.94 -41.15 -20.21
CA GLN A 223 -5.44 -41.28 -21.57
C GLN A 223 -4.49 -40.54 -22.53
N THR A 224 -4.03 -41.22 -23.57
CA THR A 224 -3.21 -40.64 -24.66
C THR A 224 -4.05 -40.59 -25.93
N PHE A 225 -3.87 -39.56 -26.77
CA PHE A 225 -4.69 -39.29 -27.95
C PHE A 225 -3.88 -39.32 -29.24
#